data_AF-A0A918P3G5-F1
#
_entry.id   AF-A0A918P3G5-F1
#
_cell.length_a   1.000
_cell.length_b   1.000
_cell.length_c   1.000
_cell.angle_alpha   90.00
_cell.angle_beta   90.00
_cell.angle_gamma   90.00
#
_symmetry.space_group_name_H-M   'P 1'
#
loop_
_entity.id
_entity.type
_entity.pdbx_description
1 polymer ?
#
loop_
_entity_poly.entity_id
_entity_poly.type
_entity_poly.pdbx_seq_one_letter_code
_entity_poly.pdbx_strand_id
1 'polypeptide(L)' 'MLESALEGEITDHVGYEKHDPAGKNSGNSHNGTRARSVLTDVGPVQVRVPRDTEGGFEP' A
#
# COMPACT_ATOMS: atom_id res chain seq x y z
N MET A 1 5.47 3.56 -11.84
CA MET A 1 5.79 2.11 -11.81
C MET A 1 5.95 1.62 -10.39
N LEU A 2 6.89 2.14 -9.59
CA LEU A 2 7.07 1.71 -8.19
C LEU A 2 5.80 1.87 -7.32
N GLU A 3 5.23 3.07 -7.25
CA GLU A 3 4.00 3.29 -6.45
C GLU A 3 2.82 2.42 -6.93
N SER A 4 2.71 2.17 -8.24
CA SER A 4 1.67 1.31 -8.81
C SER A 4 1.87 -0.16 -8.48
N ALA A 5 3.12 -0.62 -8.40
CA ALA A 5 3.44 -1.98 -7.95
C ALA A 5 3.06 -2.16 -6.48
N LEU A 6 3.39 -1.17 -5.64
CA LEU A 6 3.03 -1.18 -4.22
C LEU A 6 1.50 -1.18 -4.00
N GLU A 7 0.74 -0.44 -4.82
CA GLU A 7 -0.73 -0.47 -4.79
C GLU A 7 -1.29 -1.87 -5.14
N GLY A 8 -0.65 -2.58 -6.07
CA GLY A 8 -0.99 -3.97 -6.37
C GLY A 8 -0.70 -4.91 -5.21
N GLU A 9 0.50 -4.80 -4.62
CA GLU A 9 0.90 -5.65 -3.49
C GLU A 9 -0.01 -5.51 -2.26
N ILE A 10 -0.49 -4.30 -1.96
CA ILE A 10 -1.46 -4.14 -0.86
C ILE A 10 -2.82 -4.75 -1.21
N THR A 11 -3.25 -4.70 -2.47
CA THR A 11 -4.47 -5.38 -2.94
C THR A 11 -4.33 -6.89 -2.74
N ASP A 12 -3.20 -7.48 -3.09
CA ASP A 12 -2.92 -8.90 -2.84
C ASP A 12 -2.86 -9.22 -1.33
N HIS A 13 -2.27 -8.32 -0.54
CA HIS A 13 -2.16 -8.47 0.92
C HIS A 13 -3.52 -8.46 1.63
N VAL A 14 -4.40 -7.50 1.31
CA VAL A 14 -5.74 -7.41 1.92
C VAL A 14 -6.77 -8.32 1.24
N GLY A 15 -6.47 -8.79 0.02
CA GLY A 15 -7.27 -9.75 -0.74
C GLY A 15 -8.42 -9.14 -1.56
N TYR A 16 -8.48 -7.82 -1.72
CA TYR A 16 -9.53 -7.15 -2.51
C TYR A 16 -9.11 -5.76 -2.98
N GLU A 17 -9.72 -5.33 -4.08
CA GLU A 17 -9.46 -4.03 -4.70
C GLU A 17 -9.96 -2.87 -3.84
N LYS A 18 -9.35 -1.70 -4.01
CA LYS A 18 -9.80 -0.51 -3.30
C LYS A 18 -11.24 -0.17 -3.66
N HIS A 19 -12.07 0.02 -2.63
CA HIS A 19 -13.52 0.25 -2.73
C HIS A 19 -14.36 -0.98 -3.13
N ASP A 20 -13.77 -2.16 -3.22
CA ASP A 20 -14.52 -3.39 -3.47
C ASP A 20 -15.47 -3.71 -2.28
N PRO A 21 -16.76 -4.00 -2.53
CA PRO A 21 -17.68 -4.48 -1.51
C PRO A 21 -17.20 -5.71 -0.72
N ALA A 22 -16.30 -6.53 -1.28
CA ALA A 22 -15.67 -7.66 -0.61
C ALA A 22 -14.94 -7.26 0.69
N GLY A 23 -14.46 -6.02 0.77
CA GLY A 23 -13.82 -5.46 1.96
C GLY A 23 -14.76 -5.02 3.07
N LYS A 24 -16.08 -5.07 2.87
CA LYS A 24 -17.03 -4.64 3.91
C LYS A 24 -17.03 -5.63 5.06
N ASN A 25 -16.76 -5.14 6.26
CA ASN A 25 -16.68 -5.94 7.49
C ASN A 25 -15.56 -7.00 7.49
N SER A 26 -14.50 -6.84 6.67
CA SER A 26 -13.36 -7.77 6.62
C SER A 26 -12.34 -7.58 7.74
N GLY A 27 -12.47 -6.54 8.57
CA GLY A 27 -11.52 -6.20 9.63
C GLY A 27 -10.36 -5.32 9.13
N ASN A 28 -9.61 -5.80 8.14
CA ASN A 28 -8.50 -5.04 7.53
C ASN A 28 -8.88 -4.42 6.18
N SER A 29 -8.32 -3.25 5.88
CA SER A 29 -8.56 -2.49 4.64
C SER A 29 -7.41 -1.56 4.28
N HIS A 30 -7.37 -1.16 3.01
CA HIS A 30 -6.58 -0.02 2.53
C HIS A 30 -6.86 1.22 3.37
N ASN A 31 -5.82 1.84 3.93
CA ASN A 31 -5.91 2.97 4.85
C ASN A 31 -5.04 4.17 4.42
N GLY A 32 -5.04 4.45 3.11
CA GLY A 32 -4.29 5.54 2.50
C GLY A 32 -2.80 5.23 2.33
N THR A 33 -1.97 6.27 2.26
CA THR A 33 -0.52 6.14 1.98
C THR A 33 0.32 6.96 2.95
N ARG A 34 1.55 6.53 3.22
CA ARG A 34 2.59 7.30 3.93
C ARG A 34 3.75 7.66 2.99
N ALA A 35 4.34 8.84 3.18
CA ALA A 35 5.56 9.20 2.46
C ALA A 35 6.77 8.47 3.07
N ARG A 36 7.60 7.86 2.22
CA ARG A 36 8.89 7.25 2.60
C ARG A 36 9.97 7.71 1.64
N SER A 37 11.15 8.00 2.18
CA SER A 37 12.34 8.28 1.36
C SER A 37 13.05 6.95 1.05
N VAL A 38 13.29 6.68 -0.23
CA VAL A 38 14.03 5.51 -0.73
C VAL A 38 15.32 5.99 -1.35
N LEU A 39 16.44 5.39 -0.94
CA LEU A 39 17.74 5.70 -1.53
C LEU A 39 17.86 5.00 -2.88
N THR A 40 18.20 5.76 -3.92
CA THR A 40 18.44 5.24 -5.27
C THR A 40 19.82 5.70 -5.76
N ASP A 41 20.28 5.16 -6.89
CA ASP A 41 21.58 5.53 -7.48
C ASP A 41 21.68 7.02 -7.86
N VAL A 42 20.54 7.67 -8.06
CA VAL A 42 20.45 9.11 -8.38
C VAL A 42 20.16 9.99 -7.14
N GLY A 43 20.12 9.39 -5.95
CA GLY A 43 19.83 10.07 -4.68
C GLY A 43 18.51 9.63 -4.02
N PRO A 44 18.10 10.30 -2.93
CA PRO A 44 16.87 9.98 -2.23
C PRO A 44 15.63 10.41 -3.03
N VAL A 45 14.67 9.48 -3.18
CA VAL A 45 13.39 9.70 -3.84
C VAL A 45 12.27 9.53 -2.83
N GLN A 46 11.31 10.47 -2.80
CA GLN A 46 10.09 10.29 -2.04
C GLN A 46 9.10 9.41 -2.81
N VAL A 47 8.54 8.42 -2.13
CA VAL A 47 7.49 7.53 -2.65
C VAL A 47 6.33 7.48 -1.67
N ARG A 48 5.11 7.31 -2.19
CA ARG A 48 3.94 7.02 -1.37
C ARG A 48 3.76 5.52 -1.25
N VAL A 49 3.88 5.03 -0.02
CA VAL A 49 3.72 3.63 0.32
C VAL A 49 2.31 3.43 0.87
N PRO A 50 1.50 2.53 0.28
CA PRO A 50 0.19 2.22 0.83
C PRO A 50 0.32 1.55 2.20
N ARG A 51 -0.76 1.57 2.97
CA ARG A 51 -0.82 0.93 4.29
C ARG A 51 -2.20 0.37 4.52
N ASP A 52 -2.26 -0.65 5.34
CA ASP A 52 -3.48 -1.27 5.82
C ASP A 52 -3.91 -0.69 7.19
N THR A 53 -5.10 -1.04 7.66
CA THR A 53 -5.62 -0.56 8.95
C THR A 53 -4.94 -1.25 10.13
N GLU A 54 -4.63 -2.53 10.00
CA GLU A 54 -3.97 -3.32 11.05
C GLU A 54 -2.46 -3.04 11.14
N GLY A 55 -1.89 -2.41 10.12
CA GLY A 55 -0.47 -2.05 10.07
C GLY A 55 0.45 -3.24 9.79
N GLY A 56 -0.10 -4.33 9.25
CA GLY A 56 0.62 -5.56 8.90
C GLY A 56 1.23 -5.56 7.50
N PHE A 57 0.99 -4.53 6.69
CA PHE A 57 1.55 -4.43 5.35
C PHE A 57 3.03 -4.04 5.37
N GLU A 58 3.88 -4.96 4.89
CA GLU A 58 5.34 -4.80 4.78
C GLU A 58 5.79 -4.92 3.32
N PRO A 59 6.01 -3.77 2.64
CA PRO A 59 6.53 -3.71 1.27
C PRO A 59 8.07 -3.64 1.20
#